data_AF-A0AA86R7T5-F1
#
_entry.id   AF-A0AA86R7T5-F1
#
_cell.length_a   1.000
_cell.length_b   1.000
_cell.length_c   1.000
_cell.angle_alpha   90.00
_cell.angle_beta   90.00
_cell.angle_gamma   90.00
#
_symmetry.space_group_name_H-M   'P 1'
#
loop_
_entity.id
_entity.type
_entity.pdbx_description
1 polymer ?
#
loop_
_entity_poly.entity_id
_entity_poly.type
_entity_poly.pdbx_seq_one_letter_code
_entity_poly.pdbx_strand_id
1 'polypeptide(L)'
;MKDLKEIYASRNKIIDVNPLYFCSNLQILWITDNYVVDPTVLKNIEFKELEVSWNKIRDPSNFAKYNKPNQSKNTAQNQPSVEEVSHANILTHIHNSFMSLYKTQQLMQKKRVRKEIENIKVQFTSIKTHLITQMNAAVQLLIQFIIE
;
A
#
# COMPACT_ATOMS: atom_id res chain seq x y z
N MET A 1 0.84 -7.21 1.90
CA MET A 1 2.21 -7.31 1.37
C MET A 1 2.77 -8.58 1.94
N LYS A 2 3.00 -9.62 1.13
CA LYS A 2 3.43 -10.92 1.67
C LYS A 2 4.94 -11.04 1.88
N ASP A 3 5.75 -10.14 1.33
CA ASP A 3 7.22 -10.33 1.33
C ASP A 3 7.96 -9.59 2.46
N LEU A 4 7.24 -8.79 3.25
CA LEU A 4 7.84 -7.99 4.31
C LEU A 4 8.20 -8.89 5.51
N LYS A 5 9.52 -9.01 5.79
CA LYS A 5 10.05 -9.86 6.85
C LYS A 5 10.43 -9.09 8.11
N GLU A 6 10.79 -7.83 7.98
CA GLU A 6 11.38 -7.03 9.05
C GLU A 6 10.84 -5.60 8.99
N ILE A 7 10.47 -5.04 10.14
CA ILE A 7 10.04 -3.66 10.30
C ILE A 7 10.77 -3.02 11.47
N TYR A 8 11.45 -1.91 11.18
CA TYR A 8 12.11 -1.06 12.17
C TYR A 8 11.46 0.32 12.12
N ALA A 9 10.61 0.63 13.11
CA ALA A 9 9.83 1.87 13.14
C ALA A 9 9.73 2.45 14.57
N SER A 10 10.79 2.27 15.35
CA SER A 10 10.89 2.84 16.70
C SER A 10 10.96 4.37 16.65
N ARG A 11 10.53 5.06 17.72
CA ARG A 11 10.50 6.54 17.85
C ARG A 11 9.67 7.23 16.78
N ASN A 12 8.44 6.75 16.60
CA ASN A 12 7.47 7.30 15.66
C ASN A 12 6.16 7.66 16.38
N LYS A 13 5.13 8.00 15.59
CA LYS A 13 3.78 8.30 16.07
C LYS A 13 2.78 7.19 15.71
N ILE A 14 3.21 5.92 15.74
CA ILE A 14 2.35 4.78 15.38
C ILE A 14 1.35 4.55 16.50
N ILE A 15 0.06 4.60 16.15
CA ILE A 15 -1.07 4.36 17.06
C ILE A 15 -1.75 3.04 16.71
N ASP A 16 -1.87 2.76 15.41
CA ASP A 16 -2.57 1.59 14.88
C ASP A 16 -1.60 0.62 14.19
N VAL A 17 -1.62 -0.64 14.62
CA VAL A 17 -0.84 -1.74 14.07
C VAL A 17 -1.69 -2.76 13.30
N ASN A 18 -3.01 -2.58 13.20
CA ASN A 18 -3.91 -3.48 12.48
C ASN A 18 -3.51 -3.79 11.03
N PRO A 19 -2.93 -2.84 10.26
CA PRO A 19 -2.45 -3.15 8.91
C PRO A 19 -1.41 -4.28 8.85
N LEU A 20 -0.70 -4.57 9.96
CA LEU A 20 0.27 -5.67 10.04
C LEU A 20 -0.38 -7.06 9.93
N TYR A 21 -1.70 -7.18 10.08
CA TYR A 21 -2.45 -8.42 9.82
C TYR A 21 -2.15 -9.01 8.43
N PHE A 22 -1.90 -8.17 7.43
CA PHE A 22 -1.63 -8.60 6.06
C PHE A 22 -0.16 -8.96 5.80
N CYS A 23 0.72 -8.88 6.81
CA CYS A 23 2.16 -9.16 6.71
C CYS A 23 2.46 -10.56 7.26
N SER A 24 1.93 -11.60 6.60
CA SER A 24 1.99 -12.99 7.06
C SER A 24 3.40 -13.57 7.20
N ASN A 25 4.41 -12.94 6.59
CA ASN A 25 5.81 -13.38 6.65
C ASN A 25 6.68 -12.49 7.56
N LEU A 26 6.07 -11.59 8.33
CA LEU A 26 6.78 -10.71 9.25
C LEU A 26 7.37 -11.52 10.41
N GLN A 27 8.68 -11.39 10.62
CA GLN A 27 9.43 -12.13 11.64
C GLN A 27 10.10 -11.20 12.65
N ILE A 28 10.42 -9.96 12.26
CA ILE A 28 11.05 -8.96 13.14
C ILE A 28 10.22 -7.69 13.15
N LEU A 29 9.86 -7.20 14.33
CA LEU A 29 9.13 -5.94 14.50
C LEU A 29 9.66 -5.15 15.70
N TRP A 30 10.25 -3.98 15.44
CA TRP A 30 10.69 -3.05 16.48
C TRP A 30 9.94 -1.71 16.36
N ILE A 31 9.04 -1.48 17.32
CA ILE A 31 8.20 -0.28 17.39
C ILE A 31 8.32 0.39 18.76
N THR A 32 9.50 0.33 19.37
CA THR A 32 9.78 1.02 20.64
C THR A 32 9.42 2.50 20.55
N ASP A 33 8.90 3.08 21.63
CA ASP A 33 8.63 4.53 21.72
C ASP A 33 7.64 4.98 20.62
N ASN A 34 6.42 4.46 20.74
CA ASN A 34 5.27 4.75 19.90
C ASN A 34 4.02 4.87 20.80
N TYR A 35 2.83 4.96 20.20
CA TYR A 35 1.58 5.21 20.92
C TYR A 35 0.57 4.07 20.74
N VAL A 36 1.04 2.84 20.52
CA VAL A 36 0.16 1.68 20.33
C VAL A 36 -0.56 1.36 21.63
N VAL A 37 -1.90 1.33 21.57
CA VAL A 37 -2.76 1.00 22.73
C VAL A 37 -3.25 -0.43 22.67
N ASP A 38 -3.72 -0.86 21.49
CA ASP A 38 -4.26 -2.20 21.24
C ASP A 38 -3.37 -2.96 20.26
N PRO A 39 -2.50 -3.87 20.75
CA PRO A 39 -1.62 -4.67 19.91
C PRO A 39 -2.23 -6.04 19.55
N THR A 40 -3.55 -6.24 19.67
CA THR A 40 -4.18 -7.57 19.54
C THR A 40 -3.84 -8.26 18.22
N VAL A 41 -3.71 -7.52 17.11
CA VAL A 41 -3.31 -8.06 15.81
C VAL A 41 -1.94 -8.76 15.81
N LEU A 42 -1.01 -8.32 16.67
CA LEU A 42 0.34 -8.87 16.77
C LEU A 42 0.33 -10.30 17.33
N LYS A 43 -0.73 -10.71 18.04
CA LYS A 43 -0.88 -12.07 18.58
C LYS A 43 -0.98 -13.14 17.48
N ASN A 44 -1.40 -12.73 16.28
CA ASN A 44 -1.56 -13.63 15.13
C ASN A 44 -0.27 -13.81 14.32
N ILE A 45 0.85 -13.21 14.76
CA ILE A 45 2.12 -13.22 14.05
C ILE A 45 3.16 -13.91 14.93
N GLU A 46 3.88 -14.87 14.33
CA GLU A 46 4.99 -15.55 15.00
C GLU A 46 6.29 -14.77 14.78
N PHE A 47 6.67 -13.96 15.76
CA PHE A 47 7.91 -13.19 15.71
C PHE A 47 9.11 -14.03 16.16
N LYS A 48 10.25 -13.85 15.48
CA LYS A 48 11.57 -14.20 15.98
C LYS A 48 12.06 -13.15 16.97
N GLU A 49 11.81 -11.88 16.66
CA GLU A 49 12.14 -10.75 17.50
C GLU A 49 11.00 -9.73 17.49
N LEU A 50 10.52 -9.36 18.68
CA LEU A 50 9.47 -8.37 18.85
C LEU A 50 9.88 -7.40 19.96
N GLU A 51 9.85 -6.11 19.64
CA GLU A 51 10.11 -5.05 20.60
C GLU A 51 8.98 -4.01 20.56
N VAL A 52 8.22 -3.96 21.65
CA VAL A 52 7.03 -3.10 21.82
C VAL A 52 7.12 -2.25 23.09
N SER A 53 8.33 -2.15 23.67
CA SER A 53 8.60 -1.27 24.80
C SER A 53 8.18 0.17 24.54
N TRP A 54 7.91 0.91 25.62
CA TRP A 54 7.57 2.34 25.55
C TRP A 54 6.39 2.62 24.60
N ASN A 55 5.35 1.79 24.67
CA ASN A 55 4.06 2.05 24.03
C ASN A 55 3.00 2.37 25.10
N LYS A 56 1.72 2.40 24.70
CA LYS A 56 0.56 2.59 25.57
C LYS A 56 -0.25 1.30 25.74
N ILE A 57 0.42 0.16 25.57
CA ILE A 57 -0.18 -1.17 25.66
C ILE A 57 -0.59 -1.44 27.10
N ARG A 58 -1.89 -1.65 27.34
CA ARG A 58 -2.44 -1.86 28.69
C ARG A 58 -1.98 -3.17 29.33
N ASP A 59 -1.85 -4.22 28.52
CA ASP A 59 -1.43 -5.54 28.98
C ASP A 59 -0.44 -6.17 27.99
N PRO A 60 0.88 -5.97 28.20
CA PRO A 60 1.91 -6.54 27.34
C PRO A 60 2.28 -7.99 27.73
N SER A 61 1.59 -8.62 28.69
CA SER A 61 1.93 -9.97 29.17
C SER A 61 1.97 -11.02 28.06
N ASN A 62 1.10 -10.85 27.05
CA ASN A 62 1.05 -11.69 25.86
C ASN A 62 2.34 -11.66 25.01
N PHE A 63 3.22 -10.69 25.22
CA PHE A 63 4.50 -10.55 24.52
C PHE A 63 5.71 -10.80 25.44
N ALA A 64 5.48 -11.27 26.68
CA ALA A 64 6.54 -11.47 27.67
C ALA A 64 7.65 -12.42 27.18
N LYS A 65 7.34 -13.39 26.32
CA LYS A 65 8.33 -14.29 25.70
C LYS A 65 9.37 -13.58 24.82
N TYR A 66 9.09 -12.35 24.39
CA TYR A 66 9.97 -11.53 23.57
C TYR A 66 10.68 -10.43 24.37
N ASN A 67 10.22 -10.16 25.60
CA ASN A 67 10.79 -9.10 26.43
C ASN A 67 12.15 -9.52 26.98
N LYS A 68 13.17 -8.69 26.75
CA LYS A 68 14.45 -8.79 27.46
C LYS A 68 14.27 -8.25 28.89
N PRO A 69 14.78 -8.93 29.93
CA PRO A 69 14.74 -8.42 31.29
C PRO A 69 15.44 -7.05 31.29
N ASN A 70 14.75 -6.02 31.77
CA ASN A 70 15.16 -4.60 31.82
C ASN A 70 14.67 -3.66 30.69
N GLN A 71 13.76 -4.08 29.79
CA GLN A 71 13.16 -3.18 28.78
C GLN A 71 11.69 -2.81 29.05
N SER A 72 11.54 -1.66 29.74
CA SER A 72 10.41 -0.69 29.73
C SER A 72 9.07 -0.94 30.45
N LYS A 73 8.53 0.21 30.86
CA LYS A 73 7.19 0.48 31.38
C LYS A 73 6.22 0.74 30.21
N ASN A 74 5.49 -0.28 29.77
CA ASN A 74 4.16 -0.09 29.18
C ASN A 74 3.21 0.29 30.32
N THR A 75 3.22 1.56 30.72
CA THR A 75 2.36 2.05 31.80
C THR A 75 1.09 2.65 31.22
N ALA A 76 -0.06 2.25 31.76
CA ALA A 76 -1.35 2.90 31.54
C ALA A 76 -1.41 4.36 32.07
N GLN A 77 -0.26 4.98 32.39
CA GLN A 77 -0.20 6.34 32.93
C GLN A 77 0.03 7.35 31.80
N ASN A 78 -0.89 8.32 31.77
CA ASN A 78 -1.24 9.23 30.70
C ASN A 78 -1.82 8.51 29.48
N GLN A 79 -3.07 8.06 29.63
CA GLN A 79 -4.01 8.11 28.52
C GLN A 79 -3.97 9.55 27.99
N PRO A 80 -3.72 9.77 26.68
CA PRO A 80 -3.96 11.09 26.10
C PRO A 80 -5.40 11.48 26.45
N SER A 81 -5.66 12.77 26.66
CA SER A 81 -7.03 13.20 26.96
C SER A 81 -7.98 12.60 25.91
N VAL A 82 -9.22 12.29 26.28
CA VAL A 82 -10.21 11.73 25.34
C VAL A 82 -10.27 12.60 24.07
N GLU A 83 -10.02 13.90 24.20
CA GLU A 83 -9.87 14.86 23.11
C GLU A 83 -8.58 14.63 22.29
N GLU A 84 -7.40 14.47 22.87
CA GLU A 84 -6.17 14.17 22.13
C GLU A 84 -6.25 12.86 21.35
N VAL A 85 -6.83 11.80 21.95
CA VAL A 85 -7.07 10.53 21.25
C VAL A 85 -8.06 10.71 20.10
N SER A 86 -9.14 11.48 20.33
CA SER A 86 -10.15 11.79 19.32
C SER A 86 -9.55 12.58 18.15
N HIS A 87 -8.77 13.63 18.41
CA HIS A 87 -8.09 14.41 17.39
C HIS A 87 -7.07 13.57 16.62
N ALA A 88 -6.27 12.74 17.29
CA ALA A 88 -5.31 11.86 16.62
C ALA A 88 -6.00 10.80 15.75
N ASN A 89 -7.14 10.26 16.21
CA ASN A 89 -7.97 9.34 15.43
C ASN A 89 -8.58 10.03 14.21
N ILE A 90 -9.11 11.25 14.36
CA ILE A 90 -9.65 12.05 13.26
C ILE A 90 -8.55 12.36 12.24
N LEU A 91 -7.38 12.81 12.68
CA LEU A 91 -6.25 13.11 11.79
C LEU A 91 -5.75 11.86 11.06
N THR A 92 -5.71 10.71 11.73
CA THR A 92 -5.35 9.42 11.11
C THR A 92 -6.41 8.98 10.09
N HIS A 93 -7.69 9.13 10.41
CA HIS A 93 -8.79 8.80 9.51
C HIS A 93 -8.80 9.71 8.27
N ILE A 94 -8.55 11.01 8.46
CA ILE A 94 -8.39 11.99 7.38
C ILE A 94 -7.18 11.63 6.52
N HIS A 95 -6.03 11.32 7.12
CA HIS A 95 -4.84 10.92 6.39
C HIS A 95 -5.08 9.66 5.55
N ASN A 96 -5.71 8.64 6.11
CA ASN A 96 -6.04 7.40 5.40
C ASN A 96 -7.04 7.65 4.27
N SER A 97 -8.06 8.48 4.52
CA SER A 97 -9.05 8.88 3.51
C SER A 97 -8.38 9.65 2.37
N PHE A 98 -7.49 10.59 2.68
CA PHE A 98 -6.70 11.34 1.70
C PHE A 98 -5.81 10.41 0.86
N MET A 99 -5.07 9.49 1.48
CA MET A 99 -4.21 8.54 0.77
C MET A 99 -5.02 7.60 -0.13
N SER A 100 -6.21 7.17 0.31
CA SER A 100 -7.14 6.37 -0.48
C SER A 100 -7.66 7.15 -1.70
N LEU A 101 -8.06 8.40 -1.51
CA LEU A 101 -8.51 9.29 -2.59
C LEU A 101 -7.38 9.57 -3.58
N TYR A 102 -6.18 9.91 -3.12
CA TYR A 102 -5.01 10.14 -3.95
C TYR A 102 -4.67 8.90 -4.79
N LYS A 103 -4.68 7.71 -4.19
CA LYS A 103 -4.46 6.44 -4.90
C LYS A 103 -5.55 6.17 -5.95
N THR A 104 -6.81 6.45 -5.62
CA THR A 104 -7.95 6.29 -6.53
C THR A 104 -7.85 7.26 -7.73
N GLN A 105 -7.46 8.52 -7.48
CA GLN A 105 -7.20 9.51 -8.52
C GLN A 105 -6.09 9.06 -9.48
N GLN A 106 -4.96 8.59 -8.94
CA GLN A 106 -3.85 8.06 -9.74
C GLN A 106 -4.29 6.87 -10.61
N LEU A 107 -5.09 5.97 -10.04
CA LEU A 107 -5.62 4.81 -10.78
C LEU A 107 -6.60 5.24 -11.88
N MET A 108 -7.45 6.24 -11.62
CA MET A 108 -8.38 6.80 -12.60
C MET A 108 -7.65 7.46 -13.77
N GLN A 109 -6.60 8.25 -13.49
CA GLN A 109 -5.74 8.82 -14.54
C GLN A 109 -5.07 7.72 -15.36
N LYS A 110 -4.51 6.69 -14.72
CA LYS A 110 -3.90 5.55 -15.41
C LYS A 110 -4.90 4.79 -16.30
N LYS A 111 -6.15 4.59 -15.84
CA LYS A 111 -7.22 3.97 -16.63
C LYS A 111 -7.61 4.84 -17.84
N ARG A 112 -7.71 6.15 -17.66
CA ARG A 112 -8.02 7.11 -18.74
C ARG A 112 -6.93 7.10 -19.81
N VAL A 113 -5.66 7.23 -19.41
CA VAL A 113 -4.50 7.15 -20.32
C VAL A 113 -4.47 5.81 -21.06
N ARG A 114 -4.71 4.68 -20.36
CA ARG A 114 -4.79 3.36 -21.02
C ARG A 114 -5.88 3.33 -22.09
N LYS A 115 -7.07 3.86 -21.81
CA LYS A 115 -8.19 3.89 -22.76
C LYS A 115 -7.87 4.75 -23.99
N GLU A 116 -7.22 5.89 -23.79
CA GLU A 116 -6.74 6.74 -24.88
C GLU A 116 -5.69 6.02 -25.74
N ILE A 117 -4.73 5.32 -25.11
CA ILE A 117 -3.74 4.50 -25.83
C ILE A 117 -4.44 3.41 -26.67
N GLU A 118 -5.42 2.69 -26.13
CA GLU A 118 -6.14 1.67 -26.89
C GLU A 118 -6.91 2.28 -28.07
N ASN A 119 -7.52 3.45 -27.89
CA ASN A 119 -8.20 4.15 -28.98
C ASN A 119 -7.22 4.56 -30.09
N ILE A 120 -6.04 5.09 -29.72
CA ILE A 120 -4.98 5.45 -30.67
C ILE A 120 -4.47 4.21 -31.42
N LYS A 121 -4.30 3.06 -30.73
CA LYS A 121 -3.90 1.80 -31.39
C LYS A 121 -4.91 1.34 -32.42
N VAL A 122 -6.21 1.44 -32.13
CA VAL A 122 -7.29 1.11 -33.07
C VAL A 122 -7.22 2.01 -34.30
N GLN A 123 -7.05 3.33 -34.10
CA GLN A 123 -6.92 4.29 -35.20
C GLN A 123 -5.71 3.98 -36.09
N PHE A 124 -4.54 3.73 -35.49
CA PHE A 124 -3.32 3.40 -36.24
C PHE A 124 -3.48 2.11 -37.06
N THR A 125 -4.17 1.12 -36.49
CA THR A 125 -4.48 -0.14 -37.18
C THR A 125 -5.38 0.11 -38.39
N SER A 126 -6.42 0.95 -38.25
CA SER A 126 -7.31 1.32 -39.35
C SER A 126 -6.55 2.03 -40.49
N ILE A 127 -5.71 3.02 -40.15
CA ILE A 127 -4.90 3.75 -41.12
C ILE A 127 -3.95 2.81 -41.87
N LYS A 128 -3.23 1.94 -41.13
CA LYS A 128 -2.33 0.95 -41.71
C LYS A 128 -3.05 0.06 -42.72
N THR A 129 -4.22 -0.47 -42.36
CA THR A 129 -5.02 -1.32 -43.24
C THR A 129 -5.48 -0.57 -44.49
N HIS A 130 -5.93 0.68 -44.34
CA HIS A 130 -6.35 1.51 -45.47
C HIS A 130 -5.22 1.74 -46.48
N LEU A 131 -4.03 2.12 -46.00
CA LEU A 131 -2.85 2.34 -46.86
C LEU A 131 -2.43 1.08 -47.60
N ILE A 132 -2.39 -0.07 -46.92
CA ILE A 132 -2.08 -1.37 -47.55
C ILE A 132 -3.09 -1.67 -48.66
N THR A 133 -4.39 -1.48 -48.41
CA THR A 133 -5.44 -1.68 -49.42
C THR A 133 -5.27 -0.76 -50.62
N GLN A 134 -4.96 0.53 -50.40
CA GLN A 134 -4.70 1.48 -51.48
C GLN A 134 -3.47 1.11 -52.31
N MET A 135 -2.37 0.72 -51.65
CA MET A 135 -1.16 0.27 -52.34
C MET A 135 -1.43 -0.97 -53.18
N ASN A 136 -2.15 -1.96 -52.64
CA ASN A 136 -2.52 -3.16 -53.38
C ASN A 136 -3.38 -2.83 -54.60
N ALA A 137 -4.35 -1.92 -54.48
CA ALA A 137 -5.17 -1.48 -55.60
C ALA A 137 -4.34 -0.77 -56.68
N ALA A 138 -3.40 0.11 -56.29
CA ALA A 138 -2.51 0.79 -57.22
C ALA A 138 -1.60 -0.19 -57.98
N VAL A 139 -1.05 -1.19 -57.28
CA VAL A 139 -0.25 -2.26 -57.90
C VAL A 139 -1.07 -3.07 -58.91
N GLN A 140 -2.32 -3.41 -58.59
CA GLN A 140 -3.21 -4.13 -59.51
C GLN A 140 -3.50 -3.31 -60.78
N LEU A 141 -3.76 -2.00 -60.65
CA LEU A 141 -3.94 -1.12 -61.81
C LEU A 141 -2.69 -1.04 -62.70
N LEU A 142 -1.50 -0.98 -62.10
CA LEU A 142 -0.24 -0.99 -62.84
C LEU A 142 -0.03 -2.33 -63.58
N ILE A 143 -0.34 -3.46 -62.94
CA ILE A 143 -0.28 -4.78 -63.57
C ILE A 143 -1.24 -4.84 -64.78
N GLN A 144 -2.47 -4.37 -64.64
CA GLN A 144 -3.45 -4.34 -65.72
C GLN A 144 -2.94 -3.53 -66.92
N PHE A 145 -2.35 -2.36 -66.67
CA PHE A 145 -1.78 -1.49 -67.71
C PHE A 145 -0.58 -2.11 -68.45
N ILE A 146 0.20 -2.98 -67.80
CA ILE A 146 1.37 -3.64 -68.43
C ILE A 146 0.95 -4.85 -69.28
N ILE A 147 -0.18 -5.48 -68.95
CA ILE A 147 -0.66 -6.72 -69.62
C ILE A 147 -1.53 -6.40 -70.86
N GLU A 148 -2.10 -5.20 -70.95
CA GLU A 148 -2.79 -4.67 -72.15
C GLU A 148 -1.82 -4.06 -73.17
#